data_AF-A0A0J8B1U5-F1
#
_entry.id   AF-A0A0J8B1U5-F1
#
_cell.length_a   1.000
_cell.length_b   1.000
_cell.length_c   1.000
_cell.angle_alpha   90.00
_cell.angle_beta   90.00
_cell.angle_gamma   90.00
#
_symmetry.space_group_name_H-M   'P 1'
#
loop_
_entity.id
_entity.type
_entity.pdbx_description
1 polymer ?
#
loop_
_entity_poly.entity_id
_entity_poly.type
_entity_poly.pdbx_seq_one_letter_code
_entity_poly.pdbx_strand_id
1 'polypeptide(L)'
;MLLVFAAGNLADVGVLPPATSKNIISVGASLSSKAMLSTTFCSGPFYSYSQCYWETHSGDDKTEHLASFSSVGPMSDGRIKPDLVASGEYIVSANKYCNGTASTDLKALQGTSMACPVVAGHLCK
;
A
#
# COMPACT_ATOMS: atom_id res chain seq x y z
N MET A 1 -24.02 -5.53 -3.73
CA MET A 1 -22.64 -6.06 -3.70
C MET A 1 -21.70 -4.88 -3.59
N LEU A 2 -20.74 -4.92 -2.66
CA LEU A 2 -19.71 -3.90 -2.53
C LEU A 2 -18.47 -4.34 -3.32
N LEU A 3 -17.94 -3.44 -4.15
CA LEU A 3 -16.76 -3.70 -4.97
C LEU A 3 -15.64 -2.74 -4.57
N VAL A 4 -14.47 -3.31 -4.30
CA VAL A 4 -13.25 -2.58 -3.92
C VAL A 4 -12.16 -2.90 -4.94
N PHE A 5 -11.51 -1.88 -5.50
CA PHE A 5 -10.43 -2.03 -6.47
C PHE A 5 -9.20 -1.22 -6.06
N ALA A 6 -8.02 -1.77 -6.32
CA ALA A 6 -6.76 -1.05 -6.18
C ALA A 6 -6.66 0.07 -7.23
N ALA A 7 -6.20 1.25 -6.83
CA ALA A 7 -6.09 2.41 -7.72
C ALA A 7 -5.08 2.22 -8.86
N GLY A 8 -4.07 1.38 -8.65
CA GLY A 8 -2.95 1.20 -9.57
C GLY A 8 -1.64 1.67 -8.97
N ASN A 9 -0.54 1.25 -9.59
CA ASN A 9 0.82 1.58 -9.15
C ASN A 9 1.55 2.41 -10.22
N LEU A 10 0.88 3.42 -10.77
CA LEU A 10 1.40 4.26 -11.86
C LEU A 10 1.68 5.71 -11.42
N ALA A 11 1.72 5.98 -10.11
CA ALA A 11 1.97 7.31 -9.58
C ALA A 11 1.05 8.38 -10.22
N ASP A 12 1.62 9.46 -10.73
CA ASP A 12 0.94 10.59 -11.36
C ASP A 12 0.42 10.33 -12.78
N VAL A 13 0.72 9.17 -13.37
CA VAL A 13 0.18 8.80 -14.70
C VAL A 13 -1.34 8.59 -14.65
N GLY A 14 -1.88 8.25 -13.47
CA GLY A 14 -3.33 8.18 -13.27
C GLY A 14 -3.85 6.86 -12.74
N VAL A 15 -5.16 6.83 -12.53
CA VAL A 15 -5.96 5.66 -12.15
C VAL A 15 -6.47 4.96 -13.41
N LEU A 16 -6.29 3.65 -13.52
CA LEU A 16 -6.71 2.86 -14.67
C LEU A 16 -7.99 2.04 -14.41
N PRO A 17 -8.74 1.66 -15.46
CA PRO A 17 -9.84 0.71 -15.32
C PRO A 17 -9.37 -0.60 -14.67
N PRO A 18 -10.19 -1.23 -13.80
CA PRO A 18 -11.56 -0.89 -13.44
C PRO A 18 -11.71 0.14 -12.30
N ALA A 19 -10.61 0.61 -11.71
CA ALA A 19 -10.62 1.54 -10.56
C ALA A 19 -11.18 2.93 -10.89
N THR A 20 -11.33 3.24 -12.18
CA THR A 20 -12.02 4.42 -12.69
C THR A 20 -13.55 4.30 -12.64
N SER A 21 -14.14 3.20 -12.17
CA SER A 21 -15.61 3.03 -12.13
C SER A 21 -16.28 3.97 -11.13
N LYS A 22 -17.56 4.30 -11.37
CA LYS A 22 -18.33 5.26 -10.54
C LYS A 22 -18.84 4.65 -9.22
N ASN A 23 -19.24 3.37 -9.24
CA ASN A 23 -19.96 2.72 -8.14
C ASN A 23 -19.09 1.69 -7.40
N ILE A 24 -17.83 2.05 -7.16
CA ILE A 24 -16.83 1.22 -6.47
C ILE A 24 -16.10 2.06 -5.44
N ILE A 25 -15.44 1.39 -4.51
CA ILE A 25 -14.39 1.99 -3.68
C ILE A 25 -13.05 1.68 -4.34
N SER A 26 -12.33 2.72 -4.74
CA SER A 26 -10.96 2.66 -5.26
C SER A 26 -9.98 3.07 -4.17
N VAL A 27 -8.91 2.30 -4.04
CA VAL A 27 -8.01 2.39 -2.88
C VAL A 27 -6.59 2.71 -3.31
N GLY A 28 -6.09 3.86 -2.88
CA GLY A 28 -4.68 4.24 -2.97
C GLY A 28 -3.84 3.65 -1.82
N ALA A 29 -2.52 3.77 -1.91
CA ALA A 29 -1.59 3.26 -0.92
C ALA A 29 -0.85 4.39 -0.19
N SER A 30 -0.82 4.36 1.13
CA SER A 30 0.07 5.17 1.97
C SER A 30 1.26 4.34 2.47
N LEU A 31 2.26 5.04 3.00
CA LEU A 31 3.38 4.41 3.67
C LEU A 31 2.91 3.66 4.92
N SER A 32 3.63 2.61 5.29
CA SER A 32 3.40 1.93 6.57
C SER A 32 4.02 2.70 7.73
N SER A 33 3.60 2.35 8.94
CA SER A 33 4.19 2.90 10.15
C SER A 33 5.70 2.64 10.22
N LYS A 34 6.41 3.55 10.87
CA LYS A 34 7.85 3.45 11.16
C LYS A 34 8.27 2.09 11.71
N ALA A 35 7.43 1.46 12.54
CA ALA A 35 7.69 0.14 13.10
C ALA A 35 7.70 -0.97 12.03
N MET A 36 6.78 -0.91 11.06
CA MET A 36 6.73 -1.86 9.94
C MET A 36 7.88 -1.64 8.96
N LEU A 37 8.22 -0.39 8.64
CA LEU A 37 9.41 -0.10 7.83
C LEU A 37 10.69 -0.61 8.51
N SER A 38 10.90 -0.30 9.79
CA SER A 38 12.10 -0.71 10.52
C SER A 38 12.28 -2.24 10.58
N THR A 39 11.19 -2.98 10.75
CA THR A 39 11.23 -4.44 10.93
C THR A 39 11.27 -5.23 9.62
N THR A 40 10.86 -4.61 8.52
CA THR A 40 10.63 -5.29 7.24
C THR A 40 11.54 -4.80 6.12
N PHE A 41 11.77 -3.49 6.06
CA PHE A 41 12.60 -2.83 5.05
C PHE A 41 14.09 -2.84 5.46
N CYS A 42 14.38 -2.68 6.74
CA CYS A 42 15.75 -2.46 7.25
C CYS A 42 16.53 -3.71 7.66
N SER A 43 15.85 -4.84 7.65
CA SER A 43 16.36 -6.18 7.93
C SER A 43 16.45 -7.04 6.66
N GLY A 44 16.04 -6.50 5.50
CA GLY A 44 16.05 -7.20 4.21
C GLY A 44 17.36 -7.07 3.43
N PRO A 45 17.68 -8.02 2.51
CA PRO A 45 18.98 -8.09 1.83
C PRO A 45 19.19 -7.05 0.70
N PHE A 46 18.23 -6.16 0.45
CA PHE A 46 18.22 -5.27 -0.72
C PHE A 46 18.42 -3.78 -0.42
N TYR A 47 18.58 -3.36 0.85
CA TYR A 47 18.63 -1.93 1.20
C TYR A 47 19.87 -1.53 2.01
N SER A 48 20.32 -0.30 1.75
CA SER A 48 21.41 0.35 2.48
C SER A 48 20.92 0.81 3.86
N TYR A 49 21.69 0.53 4.91
CA TYR A 49 21.48 1.02 6.28
C TYR A 49 21.17 2.53 6.33
N SER A 50 21.76 3.34 5.44
CA SER A 50 21.51 4.78 5.37
C SER A 50 20.10 5.15 4.90
N GLN A 51 19.49 4.41 3.98
CA GLN A 51 18.12 4.67 3.50
C GLN A 51 17.09 4.40 4.61
N CYS A 52 17.31 3.31 5.32
CA CYS A 52 16.50 2.90 6.47
C CYS A 52 16.53 3.87 7.64
N TYR A 53 17.71 4.42 7.93
CA TYR A 53 17.90 5.36 9.01
C TYR A 53 17.06 6.62 8.79
N TRP A 54 17.06 7.23 7.61
CA TRP A 54 16.30 8.46 7.34
C TRP A 54 14.79 8.23 7.26
N GLU A 55 14.34 7.10 6.71
CA GLU A 55 12.92 6.71 6.69
C GLU A 55 12.34 6.49 8.09
N THR A 56 13.14 5.92 9.00
CA THR A 56 12.69 5.62 10.37
C THR A 56 13.03 6.73 11.37
N HIS A 57 14.05 7.55 11.19
CA HIS A 57 14.48 8.58 12.16
C HIS A 57 14.03 9.99 11.78
N SER A 58 13.33 10.15 10.67
CA SER A 58 12.51 11.35 10.44
C SER A 58 11.51 11.50 11.59
N GLY A 59 11.36 12.73 12.13
CA GLY A 59 10.35 13.04 13.14
C GLY A 59 8.91 13.02 12.62
N ASP A 60 8.73 12.92 11.30
CA ASP A 60 7.43 12.84 10.65
C ASP A 60 6.85 11.43 10.71
N ASP A 61 5.57 11.31 11.05
CA ASP A 61 4.84 10.07 10.85
C ASP A 61 4.54 9.89 9.36
N LYS A 62 5.27 8.96 8.75
CA LYS A 62 5.16 8.68 7.33
C LYS A 62 3.84 7.99 6.97
N THR A 63 3.03 7.53 7.94
CA THR A 63 1.70 6.94 7.66
C THR A 63 0.76 7.85 6.89
N GLU A 64 0.93 9.17 7.05
CA GLU A 64 0.12 10.19 6.38
C GLU A 64 0.59 10.49 4.95
N HIS A 65 1.75 9.96 4.55
CA HIS A 65 2.29 10.17 3.22
C HIS A 65 1.73 9.12 2.25
N LEU A 66 1.37 9.59 1.06
CA LEU A 66 1.04 8.71 -0.05
C LEU A 66 2.31 7.97 -0.51
N ALA A 67 2.19 6.67 -0.78
CA ALA A 67 3.27 5.90 -1.38
C ALA A 67 3.57 6.44 -2.78
N SER A 68 4.85 6.57 -3.13
CA SER A 68 5.30 7.23 -4.37
C SER A 68 4.76 6.56 -5.65
N PHE A 69 4.50 5.25 -5.59
CA PHE A 69 3.92 4.49 -6.70
C PHE A 69 2.39 4.58 -6.78
N SER A 70 1.70 5.03 -5.74
CA SER A 70 0.23 4.99 -5.69
C SER A 70 -0.36 5.85 -6.80
N SER A 71 -1.20 5.26 -7.64
CA SER A 71 -1.92 6.00 -8.68
C SER A 71 -2.75 7.14 -8.09
N VAL A 72 -2.60 8.35 -8.64
CA VAL A 72 -3.36 9.54 -8.25
C VAL A 72 -4.20 10.06 -9.42
N GLY A 73 -5.42 10.51 -9.13
CA GLY A 73 -6.22 11.31 -10.05
C GLY A 73 -5.88 12.80 -9.95
N PRO A 74 -6.78 13.71 -10.40
CA PRO A 74 -8.15 13.45 -10.86
C PRO A 74 -8.19 12.71 -12.20
N MET A 75 -9.34 12.11 -12.51
CA MET A 75 -9.58 11.52 -13.83
C MET A 75 -9.85 12.61 -14.88
N SER A 76 -9.69 12.27 -16.16
CA SER A 76 -9.89 13.21 -17.28
C SER A 76 -11.30 13.82 -17.35
N ASP A 77 -12.30 13.17 -16.73
CA ASP A 77 -13.67 13.65 -16.62
C ASP A 77 -13.97 14.42 -15.32
N GLY A 78 -12.92 14.79 -14.56
CA GLY A 78 -12.99 15.62 -13.35
C GLY A 78 -13.38 14.87 -12.07
N ARG A 79 -13.63 13.56 -12.15
CA ARG A 79 -13.93 12.76 -10.96
C ARG A 79 -12.68 12.53 -10.11
N ILE A 80 -12.86 12.53 -8.80
CA ILE A 80 -11.79 12.27 -7.82
C ILE A 80 -11.63 10.76 -7.63
N LYS A 81 -10.43 10.26 -7.87
CA LYS A 81 -9.97 8.90 -7.58
C LYS A 81 -8.49 8.97 -7.14
N PRO A 82 -8.01 8.08 -6.24
CA PRO A 82 -8.79 7.09 -5.50
C PRO A 82 -9.80 7.73 -4.53
N ASP A 83 -10.78 6.94 -4.06
CA ASP A 83 -11.80 7.43 -3.11
C ASP A 83 -11.23 7.55 -1.69
N LEU A 84 -10.30 6.65 -1.34
CA LEU A 84 -9.59 6.67 -0.06
C LEU A 84 -8.21 6.02 -0.19
N VAL A 85 -7.41 6.17 0.85
CA VAL A 85 -6.06 5.63 0.95
C VAL A 85 -5.97 4.74 2.19
N ALA A 86 -5.22 3.66 2.10
CA ALA A 86 -4.86 2.81 3.23
C ALA A 86 -3.40 2.37 3.12
N SER A 87 -2.86 1.82 4.21
CA SER A 87 -1.47 1.37 4.24
C SER A 87 -1.22 0.28 3.20
N GLY A 88 -0.25 0.51 2.31
CA GLY A 88 0.03 -0.38 1.17
C GLY A 88 1.50 -0.59 0.87
N GLU A 89 2.42 0.04 1.61
CA GLU A 89 3.86 -0.11 1.44
C GLU A 89 4.45 -1.04 2.51
N TYR A 90 5.17 -2.08 2.10
CA TYR A 90 5.75 -3.11 2.99
C TYR A 90 4.75 -3.73 3.99
N ILE A 91 3.55 -4.09 3.51
CA ILE A 91 2.57 -4.83 4.31
C ILE A 91 2.99 -6.29 4.41
N VAL A 92 3.20 -6.76 5.64
CA VAL A 92 3.47 -8.16 5.94
C VAL A 92 2.16 -8.94 5.93
N SER A 93 2.07 -9.95 5.07
CA SER A 93 0.91 -10.85 5.01
C SER A 93 1.33 -12.29 4.70
N ALA A 94 0.36 -13.18 4.57
CA ALA A 94 0.61 -14.60 4.29
C ALA A 94 1.41 -14.78 3.00
N ASN A 95 2.46 -15.60 3.08
CA ASN A 95 3.26 -16.01 1.94
C ASN A 95 2.69 -17.30 1.34
N LYS A 96 2.70 -17.41 0.01
CA LYS A 96 2.29 -18.65 -0.69
C LYS A 96 3.25 -19.81 -0.47
N TYR A 97 4.50 -19.53 -0.08
CA TYR A 97 5.52 -20.53 0.19
C TYR A 97 5.63 -20.72 1.71
N CYS A 98 4.68 -21.44 2.30
CA CYS A 98 4.70 -21.77 3.72
C CYS A 98 5.38 -23.11 3.97
N ASN A 99 6.12 -23.21 5.06
CA ASN A 99 6.74 -24.46 5.55
C ASN A 99 6.47 -24.67 7.05
N GLY A 100 5.46 -23.99 7.60
CA GLY A 100 5.07 -24.09 9.01
C GLY A 100 5.97 -23.32 9.97
N THR A 101 6.74 -22.35 9.46
CA THR A 101 7.58 -21.45 10.28
C THR A 101 7.26 -19.99 9.94
N ALA A 102 7.10 -19.16 10.97
CA ALA A 102 6.72 -17.75 10.80
C ALA A 102 7.65 -16.96 9.85
N SER A 103 8.93 -17.34 9.76
CA SER A 103 9.91 -16.70 8.88
C SER A 103 9.68 -16.97 7.38
N THR A 104 9.04 -18.08 7.02
CA THR A 104 8.71 -18.41 5.63
C THR A 104 7.26 -18.11 5.30
N ASP A 105 6.39 -18.19 6.30
CA ASP A 105 4.94 -18.15 6.13
C ASP A 105 4.40 -16.72 6.00
N LEU A 106 5.23 -15.72 6.33
CA LEU A 106 4.92 -14.30 6.14
C LEU A 106 5.86 -13.68 5.12
N LYS A 107 5.34 -12.75 4.32
CA LYS A 107 6.12 -11.98 3.36
C LYS A 107 5.59 -10.56 3.28
N ALA A 108 6.53 -9.63 3.21
CA ALA A 108 6.23 -8.24 2.93
C ALA A 108 6.12 -7.98 1.44
N LEU A 109 5.05 -7.29 1.05
CA LEU A 109 4.83 -6.81 -0.30
C LEU A 109 4.33 -5.37 -0.26
N GLN A 110 4.38 -4.69 -1.40
CA GLN A 110 3.90 -3.33 -1.54
C GLN A 110 3.05 -3.15 -2.79
N GLY A 111 2.13 -2.19 -2.72
CA GLY A 111 1.24 -1.82 -3.81
C GLY A 111 -0.12 -1.39 -3.31
N THR A 112 -0.88 -0.72 -4.17
CA THR A 112 -2.32 -0.52 -3.95
C THR A 112 -3.09 -1.83 -3.84
N SER A 113 -2.54 -2.93 -4.39
CA SER A 113 -3.00 -4.30 -4.17
C SER A 113 -2.92 -4.79 -2.73
N MET A 114 -2.08 -4.19 -1.88
CA MET A 114 -1.99 -4.50 -0.45
C MET A 114 -2.91 -3.59 0.37
N ALA A 115 -3.06 -2.33 -0.03
CA ALA A 115 -4.01 -1.40 0.59
C ALA A 115 -5.48 -1.81 0.37
N CYS A 116 -5.83 -2.31 -0.81
CA CYS A 116 -7.18 -2.75 -1.16
C CYS A 116 -7.77 -3.80 -0.19
N PRO A 117 -7.11 -4.94 0.11
CA PRO A 117 -7.63 -5.92 1.07
C PRO A 117 -7.63 -5.40 2.51
N VAL A 118 -6.77 -4.43 2.89
CA VAL A 118 -6.85 -3.77 4.21
C VAL A 118 -8.20 -3.06 4.35
N VAL A 119 -8.63 -2.32 3.33
CA VAL A 119 -9.93 -1.65 3.31
C VAL A 119 -11.08 -2.65 3.26
N ALA A 120 -10.98 -3.68 2.43
CA ALA A 120 -12.00 -4.73 2.36
C ALA A 120 -12.24 -5.39 3.74
N GLY A 121 -11.17 -5.64 4.50
CA GLY A 121 -11.27 -6.15 5.87
C GLY A 121 -11.97 -5.17 6.83
N HIS A 122 -11.71 -3.86 6.72
CA HIS A 122 -12.41 -2.85 7.52
C HIS A 122 -13.90 -2.74 7.21
N LEU A 123 -14.29 -2.99 5.95
CA LEU A 123 -15.69 -2.95 5.51
C LEU A 123 -16.51 -4.17 5.96
N CYS A 124 -15.84 -5.26 6.34
CA CYS A 124 -16.47 -6.51 6.80
C CYS A 124 -16.55 -6.60 8.34
N LYS A 125 -16.03 -5.61 9.07
CA LYS A 125 -16.20 -5.51 10.53
C LYS A 125 -17.62 -5.08 10.87
#